data_AF-A0A914QDK2-F1
#
_entry.id   AF-A0A914QDK2-F1
#
_cell.length_a   1.000
_cell.length_b   1.000
_cell.length_c   1.000
_cell.angle_alpha   90.00
_cell.angle_beta   90.00
_cell.angle_gamma   90.00
#
_symmetry.space_group_name_H-M   'P 1'
#
loop_
_entity.id
_entity.type
_entity.pdbx_description
1 polymer ?
#
loop_
_entity_poly.entity_id
_entity_poly.type
_entity_poly.pdbx_seq_one_letter_code
_entity_poly.pdbx_strand_id
1 'polypeptide(L)'
;MRILSICHVDAKYYKSRNPPDLTQCASKLWMGTNIAFKMFLAANYGVETFSHDANRLLNRCVTRAGGPLCGRLILAYGYAEHFYMFTHQHFCFNPFEEFDERMEDVIFYINNIHRVDNTEVRKLIQQRYPQILDINGKKSPDLRVTEYDREIKKKLGGVEFTFTKALMKPFQKESLYPPQMKILDTN
;
A
#
# COMPACT_ATOMS: atom_id res chain seq x y z
N MET A 1 -13.84 10.45 -11.12
CA MET A 1 -14.50 9.51 -10.17
C MET A 1 -14.94 8.17 -10.79
N ARG A 2 -15.26 8.07 -12.10
CA ARG A 2 -15.69 6.81 -12.75
C ARG A 2 -14.70 5.62 -12.64
N ILE A 3 -13.39 5.85 -12.74
CA ILE A 3 -12.38 4.76 -12.73
C ILE A 3 -12.33 4.03 -11.39
N LEU A 4 -12.47 4.74 -10.27
CA LEU A 4 -12.51 4.13 -8.93
C LEU A 4 -13.75 3.26 -8.74
N SER A 5 -14.86 3.62 -9.40
CA SER A 5 -16.08 2.82 -9.37
C SER A 5 -15.94 1.47 -10.06
N ILE A 6 -15.08 1.40 -11.08
CA ILE A 6 -14.87 0.16 -11.85
C ILE A 6 -14.06 -0.84 -11.02
N CYS A 7 -12.98 -0.40 -10.36
CA CYS A 7 -12.13 -1.32 -9.60
C CYS A 7 -12.87 -2.00 -8.44
N HIS A 8 -13.73 -1.28 -7.71
CA HIS A 8 -14.49 -1.89 -6.61
C HIS A 8 -15.66 -2.76 -7.11
N VAL A 9 -16.27 -2.43 -8.25
CA VAL A 9 -17.33 -3.26 -8.87
C VAL A 9 -16.72 -4.55 -9.39
N ASP A 10 -15.61 -4.47 -10.10
CA ASP A 10 -14.85 -5.65 -10.57
C ASP A 10 -14.48 -6.55 -9.39
N ALA A 11 -13.92 -5.99 -8.31
CA ALA A 11 -13.55 -6.77 -7.12
C ALA A 11 -14.75 -7.55 -6.54
N LYS A 12 -15.89 -6.86 -6.36
CA LYS A 12 -17.14 -7.49 -5.90
C LYS A 12 -17.63 -8.58 -6.86
N TYR A 13 -17.51 -8.36 -8.17
CA TYR A 13 -17.84 -9.35 -9.18
C TYR A 13 -17.01 -10.63 -9.03
N TYR A 14 -15.68 -10.54 -8.97
CA TYR A 14 -14.81 -11.71 -8.82
C TYR A 14 -15.04 -12.49 -7.52
N LYS A 15 -15.35 -11.76 -6.43
CA LYS A 15 -15.70 -12.36 -5.15
C LYS A 15 -17.03 -13.13 -5.18
N SER A 16 -17.99 -12.69 -6.02
CA SER A 16 -19.31 -13.32 -6.15
C SER A 16 -19.36 -14.55 -7.07
N ARG A 17 -18.26 -14.89 -7.77
CA ARG A 17 -18.19 -16.08 -8.64
C ARG A 17 -18.25 -17.37 -7.82
N ASN A 18 -18.62 -18.48 -8.47
CA ASN A 18 -18.60 -19.82 -7.88
C ASN A 18 -17.69 -20.77 -8.70
N PRO A 19 -16.51 -21.16 -8.19
CA PRO A 19 -15.91 -20.71 -6.92
C PRO A 19 -15.42 -19.24 -6.98
N PRO A 20 -15.27 -18.55 -5.83
CA PRO A 20 -14.75 -17.19 -5.78
C PRO A 20 -13.31 -17.09 -6.31
N ASP A 21 -13.04 -16.05 -7.11
CA ASP A 21 -11.68 -15.75 -7.58
C ASP A 21 -11.04 -14.67 -6.70
N LEU A 22 -10.53 -15.10 -5.54
CA LEU A 22 -9.95 -14.21 -4.54
C LEU A 22 -8.70 -13.50 -5.05
N THR A 23 -7.94 -14.14 -5.95
CA THR A 23 -6.73 -13.58 -6.55
C THR A 23 -7.07 -12.39 -7.45
N GLN A 24 -8.06 -12.54 -8.33
CA GLN A 24 -8.54 -11.41 -9.14
C GLN A 24 -9.17 -10.32 -8.29
N CYS A 25 -9.95 -10.69 -7.26
CA CYS A 25 -10.51 -9.72 -6.33
C CYS A 25 -9.42 -8.87 -5.64
N ALA A 26 -8.40 -9.53 -5.07
CA ALA A 26 -7.26 -8.87 -4.44
C ALA A 26 -6.50 -7.95 -5.42
N SER A 27 -6.28 -8.41 -6.65
CA SER A 27 -5.64 -7.60 -7.70
C SER A 27 -6.38 -6.30 -7.97
N LYS A 28 -7.71 -6.38 -8.10
CA LYS A 28 -8.57 -5.22 -8.38
C LYS A 28 -8.62 -4.23 -7.22
N LEU A 29 -8.65 -4.74 -5.98
CA LEU A 29 -8.61 -3.91 -4.77
C LEU A 29 -7.27 -3.17 -4.64
N TRP A 30 -6.14 -3.85 -4.84
CA TRP A 30 -4.82 -3.22 -4.82
C TRP A 30 -4.66 -2.18 -5.95
N MET A 31 -5.08 -2.53 -7.18
CA MET A 31 -5.03 -1.62 -8.32
C MET A 31 -5.91 -0.38 -8.08
N GLY A 32 -7.13 -0.57 -7.58
CA GLY A 32 -8.04 0.52 -7.22
C GLY A 32 -7.43 1.45 -6.17
N THR A 33 -6.76 0.89 -5.16
CA THR A 33 -6.06 1.66 -4.13
C THR A 33 -4.94 2.51 -4.72
N ASN A 34 -4.10 1.95 -5.59
CA ASN A 34 -3.03 2.70 -6.24
C ASN A 34 -3.56 3.79 -7.17
N ILE A 35 -4.63 3.53 -7.93
CA ILE A 35 -5.24 4.54 -8.79
C ILE A 35 -5.82 5.67 -7.95
N ALA A 36 -6.55 5.37 -6.87
CA ALA A 36 -7.10 6.38 -5.96
C ALA A 36 -6.00 7.27 -5.40
N PHE A 37 -4.91 6.65 -4.94
CA PHE A 37 -3.74 7.35 -4.41
C PHE A 37 -3.06 8.24 -5.47
N LYS A 38 -2.79 7.71 -6.66
CA LYS A 38 -2.15 8.48 -7.75
C LYS A 38 -3.03 9.64 -8.21
N MET A 39 -4.33 9.43 -8.34
CA MET A 39 -5.28 10.50 -8.68
C MET A 39 -5.30 11.60 -7.61
N PHE A 40 -5.27 11.22 -6.32
CA PHE A 40 -5.16 12.17 -5.22
C PHE A 40 -3.88 13.01 -5.32
N LEU A 41 -2.74 12.38 -5.58
CA LEU A 41 -1.46 13.10 -5.72
C LEU A 41 -1.44 14.04 -6.92
N ALA A 42 -1.88 13.55 -8.09
CA ALA A 42 -1.91 14.34 -9.31
C ALA A 42 -2.84 15.56 -9.17
N ALA A 43 -4.04 15.38 -8.62
CA ALA A 43 -5.03 16.44 -8.50
C ALA A 43 -4.63 17.55 -7.52
N ASN A 44 -3.94 17.21 -6.42
CA ASN A 44 -3.68 18.16 -5.33
C ASN A 44 -2.25 18.71 -5.33
N TYR A 45 -1.31 18.01 -5.97
CA TYR A 45 0.12 18.35 -5.94
C TYR A 45 0.79 18.33 -7.30
N GLY A 46 0.12 17.89 -8.37
CA GLY A 46 0.75 17.71 -9.68
C GLY A 46 1.87 16.67 -9.68
N VAL A 47 1.86 15.75 -8.71
CA VAL A 47 2.86 14.70 -8.55
C VAL A 47 2.37 13.43 -9.22
N GLU A 48 3.18 12.91 -10.14
CA GLU A 48 3.00 11.58 -10.71
C GLU A 48 4.05 10.63 -10.11
N THR A 49 3.59 9.45 -9.69
CA THR A 49 4.46 8.42 -9.10
C THR A 49 4.48 7.17 -9.98
N PHE A 50 5.69 6.69 -10.25
CA PHE A 50 5.90 5.57 -11.17
C PHE A 50 6.27 4.26 -10.46
N SER A 51 6.89 4.30 -9.28
CA SER A 51 7.25 3.09 -8.53
C SER A 51 6.28 2.81 -7.37
N HIS A 52 6.17 1.52 -7.02
CA HIS A 52 5.41 1.07 -5.85
C HIS A 52 6.01 1.60 -4.55
N ASP A 53 7.34 1.65 -4.43
CA ASP A 53 8.01 2.23 -3.26
C ASP A 53 7.76 3.73 -3.10
N ALA A 54 7.72 4.49 -4.21
CA ALA A 54 7.32 5.90 -4.18
C ALA A 54 5.93 6.06 -3.60
N ASN A 55 4.99 5.20 -4.05
CA ASN A 55 3.64 5.19 -3.53
C ASN A 55 3.65 4.93 -2.03
N ARG A 56 4.32 3.88 -1.57
CA ARG A 56 4.37 3.52 -0.14
C ARG A 56 4.92 4.65 0.72
N LEU A 57 5.98 5.32 0.29
CA LEU A 57 6.58 6.43 1.03
C LEU A 57 5.62 7.62 1.15
N LEU A 58 5.07 8.08 0.02
CA LEU A 58 4.15 9.22 0.01
C LEU A 58 2.82 8.89 0.70
N ASN A 59 2.35 7.64 0.62
CA ASN A 59 1.13 7.19 1.30
C ASN A 59 1.20 7.41 2.80
N ARG A 60 2.38 7.24 3.41
CA ARG A 60 2.58 7.49 4.85
C ARG A 60 2.34 8.95 5.22
N CYS A 61 2.68 9.89 4.34
CA CYS A 61 2.36 11.30 4.57
C CYS A 61 0.85 11.54 4.42
N VAL A 62 0.25 10.98 3.37
CA VAL A 62 -1.18 11.14 3.08
C VAL A 62 -2.06 10.57 4.17
N THR A 63 -1.84 9.32 4.57
CA THR A 63 -2.65 8.66 5.59
C THR A 63 -2.51 9.30 6.97
N ARG A 64 -1.32 9.79 7.33
CA ARG A 64 -1.09 10.52 8.59
C ARG A 64 -1.85 11.85 8.66
N ALA A 65 -2.02 12.52 7.54
CA ALA A 65 -2.82 13.73 7.43
C ALA A 65 -4.33 13.46 7.42
N GLY A 66 -4.77 12.20 7.54
CA GLY A 66 -6.18 11.82 7.50
C GLY A 66 -7.01 12.27 8.71
N GLY A 67 -6.42 13.00 9.67
CA GLY A 67 -7.10 13.47 10.87
C GLY A 67 -7.79 12.31 11.61
N PRO A 68 -9.10 12.39 11.89
CA PRO A 68 -9.85 11.30 12.52
C PRO A 68 -9.83 9.96 11.75
N LEU A 69 -9.62 10.00 10.43
CA LEU A 69 -9.59 8.80 9.57
C LEU A 69 -8.20 8.14 9.51
N CYS A 70 -7.17 8.81 10.05
CA CYS A 70 -5.76 8.41 9.92
C CYS A 70 -5.53 6.93 10.24
N GLY A 71 -6.01 6.46 11.41
CA GLY A 71 -5.81 5.07 11.84
C GLY A 71 -6.38 4.05 10.84
N ARG A 72 -7.62 4.26 10.40
CA ARG A 72 -8.29 3.37 9.45
C ARG A 72 -7.68 3.44 8.05
N LEU A 73 -7.24 4.62 7.60
CA LEU A 73 -6.56 4.78 6.32
C LEU A 73 -5.19 4.09 6.31
N ILE A 74 -4.43 4.15 7.41
CA ILE A 74 -3.16 3.43 7.55
C ILE A 74 -3.39 1.91 7.46
N LEU A 75 -4.36 1.39 8.22
CA LEU A 75 -4.69 -0.04 8.24
C LEU A 75 -5.14 -0.52 6.86
N ALA A 76 -6.08 0.19 6.25
CA ALA A 76 -6.62 -0.15 4.95
C ALA A 76 -5.55 -0.15 3.85
N TYR A 77 -4.63 0.81 3.85
CA TYR A 77 -3.50 0.78 2.90
C TYR A 77 -2.60 -0.43 3.15
N GLY A 78 -2.36 -0.79 4.42
CA GLY A 78 -1.64 -2.02 4.79
C GLY A 78 -2.33 -3.27 4.24
N TYR A 79 -3.66 -3.35 4.32
CA TYR A 79 -4.42 -4.45 3.74
C TYR A 79 -4.37 -4.49 2.21
N ALA A 80 -4.32 -3.34 1.54
CA ALA A 80 -4.07 -3.30 0.09
C ALA A 80 -2.70 -3.87 -0.28
N GLU A 81 -1.68 -3.64 0.55
CA GLU A 81 -0.35 -4.25 0.38
C GLU A 81 -0.38 -5.76 0.64
N HIS A 82 -1.20 -6.22 1.58
CA HIS A 82 -1.43 -7.65 1.79
C HIS A 82 -2.09 -8.29 0.57
N PHE A 83 -3.05 -7.62 -0.07
CA PHE A 83 -3.65 -8.08 -1.32
C PHE A 83 -2.63 -8.13 -2.48
N TYR A 84 -1.73 -7.14 -2.60
CA TYR A 84 -0.63 -7.20 -3.55
C TYR A 84 0.28 -8.42 -3.35
N MET A 85 0.66 -8.69 -2.10
CA MET A 85 1.48 -9.85 -1.78
C MET A 85 0.74 -11.16 -2.10
N PHE A 86 -0.55 -11.23 -1.77
CA PHE A 86 -1.40 -12.37 -2.06
C PHE A 86 -1.51 -12.66 -3.56
N THR A 87 -1.61 -11.65 -4.43
CA THR A 87 -1.63 -11.87 -5.89
C THR A 87 -0.33 -12.45 -6.44
N HIS A 88 0.77 -12.33 -5.67
CA HIS A 88 2.08 -12.91 -5.98
C HIS A 88 2.36 -14.18 -5.16
N GLN A 89 1.31 -14.84 -4.66
CA GLN A 89 1.39 -16.10 -3.89
C GLN A 89 2.15 -15.97 -2.54
N HIS A 90 2.22 -14.76 -1.99
CA HIS A 90 2.75 -14.51 -0.65
C HIS A 90 1.60 -14.36 0.35
N PHE A 91 1.44 -15.37 1.21
CA PHE A 91 0.37 -15.42 2.20
C PHE A 91 0.80 -14.75 3.50
N CYS A 92 0.38 -13.50 3.69
CA CYS A 92 0.57 -12.72 4.91
C CYS A 92 -0.70 -12.63 5.77
N PHE A 93 -1.72 -13.41 5.41
CA PHE A 93 -3.01 -13.50 6.09
C PHE A 93 -3.78 -14.74 5.68
N ASN A 94 -4.80 -15.09 6.46
CA ASN A 94 -5.74 -16.14 6.15
C ASN A 94 -6.85 -15.62 5.22
N PRO A 95 -6.87 -16.01 3.92
CA PRO A 95 -7.86 -15.51 2.96
C PRO A 95 -9.27 -16.06 3.20
N PHE A 96 -9.44 -17.07 4.05
CA PHE A 96 -10.76 -17.62 4.36
C PHE A 96 -11.45 -16.90 5.52
N GLU A 97 -10.68 -16.33 6.44
CA GLU A 97 -11.21 -15.67 7.64
C GLU A 97 -11.17 -14.15 7.53
N GLU A 98 -10.10 -13.60 6.96
CA GLU A 98 -9.80 -12.16 7.07
C GLU A 98 -10.11 -11.38 5.79
N PHE A 99 -10.43 -12.05 4.67
CA PHE A 99 -10.51 -11.40 3.37
C PHE A 99 -11.62 -10.35 3.29
N ASP A 100 -12.79 -10.66 3.83
CA ASP A 100 -13.98 -9.80 3.69
C ASP A 100 -13.83 -8.51 4.52
N GLU A 101 -13.35 -8.62 5.75
CA GLU A 101 -13.04 -7.45 6.59
C GLU A 101 -11.99 -6.55 5.93
N ARG A 102 -10.88 -7.15 5.45
CA ARG A 102 -9.81 -6.42 4.76
C ARG A 102 -10.28 -5.77 3.47
N MET A 103 -11.16 -6.44 2.73
CA MET A 103 -11.75 -5.90 1.51
C MET A 103 -12.56 -4.64 1.80
N GLU A 104 -13.40 -4.64 2.84
CA GLU A 104 -14.21 -3.48 3.22
C GLU A 104 -13.33 -2.29 3.65
N ASP A 105 -12.23 -2.54 4.36
CA ASP A 105 -11.29 -1.49 4.71
C ASP A 105 -10.55 -0.93 3.48
N VAL A 106 -10.12 -1.78 2.55
CA VAL A 106 -9.51 -1.31 1.29
C VAL A 106 -10.50 -0.47 0.47
N ILE A 107 -11.78 -0.86 0.43
CA ILE A 107 -12.84 -0.07 -0.20
C ILE A 107 -13.03 1.26 0.55
N PHE A 108 -13.00 1.25 1.88
CA PHE A 108 -13.04 2.46 2.69
C PHE A 108 -11.90 3.41 2.30
N TYR A 109 -10.68 2.92 2.13
CA TYR A 109 -9.55 3.74 1.69
C TYR A 109 -9.80 4.41 0.34
N ILE A 110 -10.17 3.62 -0.67
CA ILE A 110 -10.45 4.10 -2.04
C ILE A 110 -11.49 5.23 -2.00
N ASN A 111 -12.51 5.07 -1.17
CA ASN A 111 -13.61 6.02 -1.06
C ASN A 111 -13.31 7.24 -0.19
N ASN A 112 -12.29 7.22 0.69
CA ASN A 112 -12.09 8.30 1.66
C ASN A 112 -10.75 9.03 1.53
N ILE A 113 -9.81 8.53 0.74
CA ILE A 113 -8.49 9.17 0.61
C ILE A 113 -8.57 10.64 0.13
N HIS A 114 -9.56 10.97 -0.70
CA HIS A 114 -9.76 12.33 -1.20
C HIS A 114 -10.21 13.34 -0.12
N ARG A 115 -10.57 12.86 1.08
CA ARG A 115 -11.03 13.68 2.22
C ARG A 115 -9.90 14.08 3.16
N VAL A 116 -8.68 13.61 2.90
CA VAL A 116 -7.49 13.93 3.68
C VAL A 116 -7.18 15.43 3.59
N ASP A 117 -6.69 16.03 4.67
CA ASP A 117 -6.31 17.45 4.69
C ASP A 117 -5.05 17.69 3.84
N ASN A 118 -5.26 18.32 2.68
CA ASN A 118 -4.19 18.60 1.74
C ASN A 118 -3.08 19.49 2.29
N THR A 119 -3.41 20.39 3.23
CA THR A 119 -2.47 21.32 3.85
C THR A 119 -1.49 20.55 4.73
N GLU A 120 -2.02 19.63 5.53
CA GLU A 120 -1.21 18.81 6.41
C GLU A 120 -0.33 17.83 5.62
N VAL A 121 -0.87 17.23 4.56
CA VAL A 121 -0.07 16.41 3.62
C VAL A 121 1.10 17.22 3.05
N ARG A 122 0.84 18.47 2.61
CA ARG A 122 1.88 19.33 2.05
C ARG A 122 3.00 19.57 3.06
N LYS A 123 2.66 19.89 4.31
CA LYS A 123 3.63 20.07 5.39
C LYS A 123 4.44 18.80 5.62
N LEU A 124 3.79 17.64 5.71
CA LEU A 124 4.46 16.36 5.94
C LEU A 124 5.40 15.96 4.80
N ILE A 125 5.00 16.19 3.54
CA ILE A 125 5.85 15.94 2.38
C ILE A 125 7.02 16.94 2.37
N GLN A 126 6.81 18.23 2.62
CA GLN A 126 7.91 19.20 2.70
C GLN A 126 8.91 18.88 3.82
N GLN A 127 8.43 18.42 4.98
CA GLN A 127 9.30 18.04 6.10
C GLN A 127 10.12 16.79 5.82
N ARG A 128 9.53 15.78 5.17
CA ARG A 128 10.17 14.46 4.98
C ARG A 128 10.87 14.31 3.65
N TYR A 129 10.38 15.00 2.63
CA TYR A 129 10.78 14.91 1.23
C TYR A 129 10.72 16.29 0.56
N PRO A 130 11.47 17.30 1.07
CA PRO A 130 11.43 18.68 0.58
C PRO A 130 11.64 18.79 -0.94
N GLN A 131 12.47 17.92 -1.52
CA GLN A 131 12.76 17.85 -2.95
C GLN A 131 11.56 17.46 -3.84
N ILE A 132 10.53 16.82 -3.28
CA ILE A 132 9.32 16.43 -4.03
C ILE A 132 8.43 17.65 -4.30
N LEU A 133 8.48 18.65 -3.42
CA LEU A 133 7.62 19.83 -3.48
C LEU A 133 8.42 21.13 -3.68
N ASP A 134 9.65 21.03 -4.20
CA ASP A 134 10.54 22.18 -4.35
C ASP A 134 10.02 23.17 -5.43
N ILE A 135 9.16 24.06 -4.92
CA ILE A 135 8.98 25.49 -5.13
C ILE A 135 8.88 25.99 -6.60
N ASN A 136 7.72 26.55 -6.94
CA ASN A 136 7.37 27.33 -8.16
C ASN A 136 6.81 26.60 -9.40
N GLY A 137 6.19 25.43 -9.26
CA GLY A 137 5.39 24.86 -10.35
C GLY A 137 6.20 24.38 -11.57
N LYS A 138 7.52 24.22 -11.43
CA LYS A 138 8.30 23.41 -12.37
C LYS A 138 8.21 21.96 -11.92
N LYS A 139 7.70 21.11 -12.82
CA LYS A 139 7.63 19.65 -12.67
C LYS A 139 8.87 19.14 -11.94
N SER A 140 8.68 18.58 -10.75
CA SER A 140 9.75 17.83 -10.06
C SER A 140 10.22 16.73 -11.02
N PRO A 141 11.54 16.53 -11.17
CA PRO A 141 12.07 15.54 -12.11
C PRO A 141 11.51 14.16 -11.75
N ASP A 142 11.23 13.35 -12.77
CA ASP A 142 10.84 11.95 -12.67
C ASP A 142 11.36 11.33 -11.37
N LEU A 143 10.45 11.02 -10.44
CA LEU A 143 10.74 10.26 -9.23
C LEU A 143 11.12 8.84 -9.63
N ARG A 144 12.30 8.67 -10.24
CA ARG A 144 13.04 7.41 -10.28
C ARG A 144 13.56 7.19 -8.87
N VAL A 145 12.67 6.74 -7.99
CA VAL A 145 12.98 6.35 -6.60
C VAL A 145 14.16 5.38 -6.52
N THR A 146 14.55 4.75 -7.63
CA THR A 146 15.78 3.94 -7.75
C THR A 146 17.07 4.66 -7.36
N GLU A 147 17.23 5.97 -7.62
CA GLU A 147 18.47 6.68 -7.23
C GLU A 147 18.44 7.15 -5.78
N TYR A 148 17.29 7.63 -5.31
CA TYR A 148 17.12 8.06 -3.92
C TYR A 148 17.13 6.87 -2.94
N ASP A 149 16.55 5.72 -3.29
CA ASP A 149 16.67 4.50 -2.48
C ASP A 149 18.11 3.97 -2.47
N ARG A 150 18.88 4.11 -3.56
CA ARG A 150 20.32 3.80 -3.54
C ARG A 150 21.07 4.74 -2.62
N GLU A 151 20.80 6.04 -2.67
CA GLU A 151 21.49 7.03 -1.85
C GLU A 151 21.12 6.94 -0.37
N ILE A 152 19.86 6.66 -0.04
CA ILE A 152 19.40 6.36 1.31
C ILE A 152 19.98 5.02 1.80
N LYS A 153 19.95 3.95 1.00
CA LYS A 153 20.61 2.68 1.37
C LYS A 153 22.11 2.86 1.59
N LYS A 154 22.76 3.74 0.82
CA LYS A 154 24.19 4.06 0.93
C LYS A 154 24.49 4.93 2.16
N LYS A 155 23.65 5.92 2.48
CA LYS A 155 23.77 6.77 3.68
C LYS A 155 23.39 6.05 4.98
N LEU A 156 22.47 5.09 4.91
CA LEU A 156 22.05 4.25 6.03
C LEU A 156 22.89 2.96 6.14
N GLY A 157 24.03 2.86 5.45
CA GLY A 157 24.99 1.77 5.66
C GLY A 157 24.46 0.36 5.37
N GLY A 158 23.52 0.20 4.44
CA GLY A 158 22.95 -1.12 4.14
C GLY A 158 21.95 -1.63 5.18
N VAL A 159 21.37 -0.75 6.00
CA VAL A 159 20.20 -1.11 6.83
C VAL A 159 19.03 -1.38 5.89
N GLU A 160 18.76 -2.66 5.62
CA GLU A 160 17.44 -3.10 5.21
C GLU A 160 16.43 -2.54 6.22
N PHE A 161 15.56 -1.64 5.79
CA PHE A 161 14.40 -1.26 6.59
C PHE A 161 13.46 -2.47 6.63
N THR A 162 13.72 -3.40 7.55
CA THR A 162 12.91 -4.57 7.84
C THR A 162 11.60 -4.12 8.49
N PHE A 163 10.71 -3.49 7.72
CA PHE A 163 9.37 -3.12 8.19
C PHE A 163 8.57 -4.36 8.65
N THR A 164 8.94 -5.54 8.16
CA THR A 164 8.34 -6.84 8.48
C THR A 164 8.56 -7.29 9.92
N LYS A 165 9.63 -6.87 10.62
CA LYS A 165 9.93 -7.40 11.98
C LYS A 165 9.44 -6.52 13.12
N ALA A 166 9.34 -5.21 12.95
CA ALA A 166 9.06 -4.29 14.05
C ALA A 166 7.57 -4.15 14.38
N LEU A 167 6.67 -4.32 13.41
CA LEU A 167 5.22 -4.29 13.62
C LEU A 167 4.60 -5.68 13.89
N MET A 168 5.37 -6.77 13.72
CA MET A 168 4.94 -8.14 14.02
C MET A 168 5.29 -8.61 15.44
N LYS A 169 5.97 -7.79 16.26
CA LYS A 169 6.43 -8.20 17.59
C LYS A 169 5.34 -8.55 18.62
N PRO A 170 4.07 -8.10 18.53
CA PRO A 170 3.04 -8.63 19.42
C PRO A 170 2.50 -10.01 18.97
N PHE A 171 2.73 -10.43 17.72
CA PHE A 171 2.12 -11.64 17.14
C PHE A 171 3.10 -12.82 16.96
N GLN A 172 4.32 -12.72 17.51
CA GLN A 172 5.34 -13.77 17.43
C GLN A 172 5.45 -14.65 18.69
N LYS A 173 4.40 -14.77 19.50
CA LYS A 173 4.34 -15.84 20.49
C LYS A 173 3.19 -16.79 20.18
N GLU A 174 3.59 -18.05 20.04
CA GLU A 174 2.77 -19.25 19.86
C GLU A 174 2.36 -19.58 18.42
N SER A 175 3.36 -19.86 17.58
CA SER A 175 3.22 -20.86 16.52
C SER A 175 3.08 -22.25 17.17
N LEU A 176 1.87 -22.58 17.63
CA LEU A 176 1.44 -23.97 17.79
C LEU A 176 1.26 -24.52 16.37
N TYR A 177 2.28 -25.14 15.78
CA TYR A 177 2.22 -26.30 14.86
C TYR A 177 3.65 -26.61 14.35
N PRO A 178 4.01 -27.91 14.20
CA PRO A 178 5.40 -28.34 14.06
C PRO A 178 5.95 -28.18 12.64
N PRO A 179 7.28 -28.06 12.46
CA PRO A 179 7.91 -27.95 11.16
C PRO A 179 7.72 -29.24 10.34
N GLN A 180 7.15 -29.14 9.14
CA GLN A 180 7.07 -30.27 8.21
C GLN A 180 8.43 -30.51 7.52
N MET A 181 8.78 -31.79 7.42
CA MET A 181 10.08 -32.33 7.00
C MET A 181 10.48 -31.93 5.58
N LYS A 182 11.79 -31.70 5.39
CA LYS A 182 12.44 -31.71 4.07
C LYS A 182 12.46 -33.14 3.53
N ILE A 183 11.91 -33.35 2.34
CA ILE A 183 12.30 -34.48 1.49
C ILE A 183 13.38 -33.93 0.54
N LEU A 184 14.60 -34.43 0.69
CA LEU A 184 15.67 -34.24 -0.29
C LEU A 184 15.50 -35.36 -1.31
N ASP A 185 15.07 -35.01 -2.52
CA ASP A 185 15.14 -35.93 -3.66
C ASP A 185 16.60 -36.07 -4.07
N THR A 186 17.19 -37.24 -3.76
CA THR A 186 18.42 -37.72 -4.38
C THR A 186 18.04 -38.50 -5.63
N ASN A 187 18.43 -37.98 -6.79
CA ASN A 187 18.76 -38.78 -7.97
C ASN A 187 20.17 -38.39 -8.41
#